data_AF-A0A2V7Y9F9-F1
#
_entry.id   AF-A0A2V7Y9F9-F1
#
_cell.length_a   1.000
_cell.length_b   1.000
_cell.length_c   1.000
_cell.angle_alpha   90.00
_cell.angle_beta   90.00
_cell.angle_gamma   90.00
#
_symmetry.space_group_name_H-M   'P 1'
#
loop_
_entity.id
_entity.type
_entity.pdbx_description
1 polymer ?
#
loop_
_entity_poly.entity_id
_entity_poly.type
_entity_poly.pdbx_seq_one_letter_code
_entity_poly.pdbx_strand_id
1 'polypeptide(L)'
;MAGGLASANEMPKASHKHSATAESKAPSTKVQGEVVSTDASANKLVLKTSSGEETLMVTGKAAARLKDLTAGEKVTVKERNNQVYSISTGKAKGKHHASKAASTAPAASRKY
;
A
#
# COMPACT_ATOMS: atom_id res chain seq x y z
N MET A 1 -17.52 14.74 -68.33
CA MET A 1 -17.37 15.11 -66.90
C MET A 1 -16.16 14.38 -66.35
N ALA A 2 -15.30 15.13 -65.67
CA ALA A 2 -14.05 14.70 -65.07
C ALA A 2 -14.26 13.71 -63.92
N GLY A 3 -13.36 12.73 -63.79
CA GLY A 3 -12.52 12.53 -62.59
C GLY A 3 -13.05 11.36 -61.75
N GLY A 4 -12.30 10.31 -61.39
CA GLY A 4 -10.88 10.20 -61.16
C GLY A 4 -10.61 10.14 -59.65
N LEU A 5 -10.10 8.99 -59.18
CA LEU A 5 -9.46 8.71 -57.88
C LEU A 5 -10.38 8.28 -56.70
N ALA A 6 -10.48 6.96 -56.48
CA ALA A 6 -10.74 6.40 -55.15
C ALA A 6 -9.45 5.73 -54.66
N SER A 7 -8.71 6.46 -53.81
CA SER A 7 -7.51 5.98 -53.15
C SER A 7 -7.82 4.83 -52.19
N ALA A 8 -7.04 3.77 -52.31
CA ALA A 8 -6.83 2.79 -51.25
C ALA A 8 -6.20 3.48 -50.04
N ASN A 9 -6.78 3.33 -48.86
CA ASN A 9 -6.10 3.61 -47.60
C ASN A 9 -6.62 2.64 -46.52
N GLU A 10 -5.88 1.53 -46.37
CA GLU A 10 -5.49 0.90 -45.12
C GLU A 10 -6.48 0.99 -43.94
N MET A 11 -7.26 -0.07 -43.75
CA MET A 11 -7.91 -0.35 -42.47
C MET A 11 -6.84 -0.60 -41.39
N PRO A 12 -6.79 0.18 -40.29
CA PRO A 12 -6.03 -0.26 -39.13
C PRO A 12 -6.71 -1.50 -38.57
N LYS A 13 -6.01 -2.64 -38.61
CA LYS A 13 -6.29 -3.78 -37.72
C LYS A 13 -6.12 -3.29 -36.29
N ALA A 14 -7.20 -2.74 -35.72
CA ALA A 14 -7.32 -2.48 -34.31
C ALA A 14 -7.35 -3.84 -33.61
N SER A 15 -6.15 -4.34 -33.30
CA SER A 15 -5.97 -5.38 -32.28
C SER A 15 -6.35 -4.75 -30.94
N HIS A 16 -7.65 -4.71 -30.63
CA HIS A 16 -8.10 -4.53 -29.27
C HIS A 16 -7.76 -5.81 -28.50
N LYS A 17 -6.50 -5.87 -28.06
CA LYS A 17 -6.11 -6.71 -26.94
C LYS A 17 -7.07 -6.38 -25.80
N HIS A 18 -7.87 -7.37 -25.42
CA HIS A 18 -8.50 -7.50 -24.12
C HIS A 18 -7.52 -7.00 -23.05
N SER A 19 -7.71 -5.79 -22.58
CA SER A 19 -7.13 -5.31 -21.34
C SER A 19 -8.29 -5.28 -20.37
N ALA A 20 -8.26 -6.27 -19.48
CA ALA A 20 -9.25 -6.54 -18.47
C ALA A 20 -9.83 -5.25 -17.87
N THR A 21 -11.14 -5.25 -17.71
CA THR A 21 -11.91 -4.38 -16.82
C THR A 21 -11.26 -4.38 -15.43
N ALA A 22 -10.29 -3.49 -15.22
CA ALA A 22 -9.73 -3.24 -13.91
C ALA A 22 -10.75 -2.40 -13.16
N GLU A 23 -11.59 -3.09 -12.38
CA GLU A 23 -12.42 -2.51 -11.33
C GLU A 23 -11.61 -1.38 -10.66
N SER A 24 -12.05 -0.13 -10.89
CA SER A 24 -11.34 1.08 -10.46
C SER A 24 -11.22 1.06 -8.95
N LYS A 25 -10.12 0.50 -8.43
CA LYS A 25 -9.72 0.63 -7.04
C LYS A 25 -9.61 2.13 -6.79
N ALA A 26 -10.55 2.67 -6.02
CA ALA A 26 -10.57 4.09 -5.67
C ALA A 26 -9.15 4.54 -5.29
N PRO A 27 -8.71 5.71 -5.78
CA PRO A 27 -7.32 6.13 -5.66
C PRO A 27 -6.94 6.17 -4.19
N SER A 28 -5.89 5.43 -3.83
CA SER A 28 -5.33 5.53 -2.49
C SER A 28 -4.35 6.68 -2.45
N THR A 29 -4.56 7.63 -1.54
CA THR A 29 -3.65 8.76 -1.33
C THR A 29 -2.53 8.33 -0.39
N LYS A 30 -1.31 8.80 -0.66
CA LYS A 30 -0.19 8.65 0.25
C LYS A 30 0.01 9.97 0.98
N VAL A 31 -0.07 9.94 2.30
CA VAL A 31 0.13 11.12 3.15
C VAL A 31 1.39 10.90 3.97
N GLN A 32 2.28 11.90 3.98
CA GLN A 32 3.48 11.90 4.82
C GLN A 32 3.29 12.93 5.92
N GLY A 33 3.57 12.53 7.15
CA GLY A 33 3.42 13.41 8.30
C GLY A 33 4.18 12.90 9.51
N GLU A 34 4.26 13.76 10.50
CA GLU A 34 4.79 13.43 11.82
C GLU A 34 3.64 13.02 12.73
N VAL A 35 3.81 11.96 13.50
CA VAL A 35 2.80 11.52 14.47
C VAL A 35 2.73 12.53 15.61
N VAL A 36 1.58 13.17 15.80
CA VAL A 36 1.36 14.06 16.96
C VAL A 36 0.84 13.23 18.13
N SER A 37 -0.11 12.34 17.86
CA SER A 37 -0.72 11.49 18.88
C SER A 37 -1.35 10.24 18.24
N THR A 38 -1.41 9.15 19.01
CA THR A 38 -2.08 7.91 18.63
C THR A 38 -3.06 7.50 19.70
N ASP A 39 -4.28 7.16 19.28
CA ASP A 39 -5.31 6.59 20.14
C ASP A 39 -5.67 5.20 19.60
N ALA A 40 -5.06 4.17 20.19
CA ALA A 40 -5.30 2.78 19.81
C ALA A 40 -6.69 2.28 20.26
N SER A 41 -7.31 2.92 21.25
CA SER A 41 -8.66 2.55 21.74
C SER A 41 -9.73 3.03 20.77
N ALA A 42 -9.57 4.25 20.26
CA ALA A 42 -10.46 4.85 19.27
C ALA A 42 -10.04 4.58 17.81
N ASN A 43 -8.91 3.91 17.58
CA ASN A 43 -8.26 3.72 16.28
C ASN A 43 -8.04 5.04 15.52
N LYS A 44 -7.61 6.08 16.23
CA LYS A 44 -7.34 7.40 15.65
C LYS A 44 -5.84 7.67 15.61
N LEU A 45 -5.41 8.29 14.52
CA LEU A 45 -4.05 8.75 14.30
C LEU A 45 -4.09 10.24 13.99
N VAL A 46 -3.38 11.04 14.77
CA VAL A 46 -3.22 12.47 14.51
C VAL A 46 -1.85 12.67 13.88
N LEU A 47 -1.83 13.15 12.63
CA LEU A 47 -0.62 13.45 11.88
C LEU A 47 -0.49 14.95 11.65
N LYS A 48 0.72 15.47 11.84
CA LYS A 48 1.12 16.79 11.36
C LYS A 48 1.68 16.66 9.96
N THR A 49 0.89 17.03 8.98
CA THR A 49 1.27 17.06 7.57
C THR A 49 1.69 18.48 7.16
N SER A 50 2.14 18.66 5.92
CA SER A 50 2.44 19.99 5.38
C SER A 50 1.21 20.91 5.31
N SER A 51 0.00 20.33 5.29
CA SER A 51 -1.26 21.07 5.24
C SER A 51 -1.81 21.43 6.62
N GLY A 52 -1.27 20.85 7.70
CA GLY A 52 -1.72 21.05 9.07
C GLY A 52 -1.88 19.75 9.84
N GLU A 53 -2.62 19.81 10.94
CA GLU A 53 -2.93 18.63 11.76
C GLU A 53 -4.16 17.91 11.21
N GLU A 54 -4.01 16.63 10.88
CA GLU A 54 -5.04 15.80 10.30
C GLU A 54 -5.31 14.60 11.20
N THR A 55 -6.60 14.35 11.49
CA THR A 55 -7.03 13.19 12.27
C THR A 55 -7.59 12.13 11.34
N LEU A 56 -6.90 10.99 11.27
CA LEU A 56 -7.24 9.88 10.40
C LEU A 56 -7.73 8.68 11.21
N MET A 57 -8.75 8.00 10.68
CA MET A 57 -9.20 6.72 11.21
C MET A 57 -8.35 5.60 10.65
N VAL A 58 -7.84 4.74 11.52
CA VAL A 58 -6.98 3.62 11.12
C VAL A 58 -7.77 2.32 11.18
N THR A 59 -7.68 1.51 10.14
CA THR A 59 -8.43 0.26 10.03
C THR A 59 -7.54 -0.94 9.72
N GLY A 60 -8.06 -2.13 10.01
CA GLY A 60 -7.41 -3.39 9.69
C GLY A 60 -6.03 -3.55 10.34
N LYS A 61 -5.04 -3.98 9.53
CA LYS A 61 -3.69 -4.28 10.02
C LYS A 61 -2.91 -3.05 10.48
N ALA A 62 -3.29 -1.86 10.02
CA ALA A 62 -2.66 -0.61 10.43
C ALA A 62 -3.03 -0.24 11.87
N ALA A 63 -4.22 -0.64 12.36
CA ALA A 63 -4.64 -0.36 13.74
C ALA A 63 -3.72 -1.03 14.77
N ALA A 64 -3.25 -2.25 14.48
CA ALA A 64 -2.28 -2.94 15.32
C ALA A 64 -0.96 -2.16 15.45
N ARG A 65 -0.57 -1.42 14.40
CA ARG A 65 0.66 -0.62 14.38
C ARG A 65 0.57 0.68 15.14
N LEU A 66 -0.64 1.16 15.50
CA LEU A 66 -0.80 2.39 16.29
C LEU A 66 -0.08 2.32 17.64
N LYS A 67 0.01 1.13 18.22
CA LYS A 67 0.69 0.88 19.49
C LYS A 67 2.21 0.97 19.39
N ASP A 68 2.76 0.76 18.20
CA ASP A 68 4.19 0.81 17.93
C ASP A 68 4.66 2.22 17.52
N LEU A 69 3.73 3.14 17.27
CA LEU A 69 4.03 4.51 16.87
C LEU A 69 4.24 5.40 18.09
N THR A 70 5.27 6.23 18.02
CA THR A 70 5.57 7.26 19.01
C THR A 70 5.29 8.65 18.44
N ALA A 71 4.84 9.57 19.29
CA ALA A 71 4.76 10.98 18.94
C ALA A 71 6.15 11.51 18.48
N GLY A 72 6.17 12.37 17.47
CA GLY A 72 7.37 12.87 16.81
C GLY A 72 7.95 11.95 15.72
N GLU A 73 7.39 10.76 15.50
CA GLU A 73 7.90 9.85 14.46
C GLU A 73 7.36 10.23 13.06
N LYS A 74 8.23 10.26 12.06
CA LYS A 74 7.84 10.49 10.67
C LYS A 74 7.32 9.22 10.01
N VAL A 75 6.09 9.27 9.54
CA VAL A 75 5.40 8.14 8.94
C VAL A 75 4.79 8.50 7.58
N THR A 76 4.73 7.50 6.72
CA THR A 76 3.99 7.53 5.46
C THR A 76 2.78 6.64 5.61
N VAL A 77 1.58 7.22 5.56
CA VAL A 77 0.33 6.49 5.60
C VAL A 77 -0.29 6.38 4.20
N LYS A 78 -0.98 5.28 3.95
CA LYS A 78 -1.86 5.15 2.80
C LYS A 78 -3.28 5.19 3.28
N GLU A 79 -4.03 6.13 2.74
CA GLU A 79 -5.45 6.28 3.00
C GLU A 79 -6.29 5.95 1.78
N ARG A 80 -7.52 5.52 2.02
CA ARG A 80 -8.56 5.35 1.01
C ARG A 80 -9.89 5.67 1.69
N ASN A 81 -10.68 6.58 1.10
CA ASN A 81 -11.95 7.04 1.68
C ASN A 81 -11.82 7.52 3.14
N ASN A 82 -10.82 8.35 3.45
CA ASN A 82 -10.56 8.89 4.79
C ASN A 82 -10.22 7.83 5.85
N GLN A 83 -9.79 6.63 5.42
CA GLN A 83 -9.35 5.55 6.29
C GLN A 83 -7.94 5.11 5.94
N VAL A 84 -7.07 5.07 6.94
CA VAL A 84 -5.70 4.59 6.84
C VAL A 84 -5.69 3.08 6.96
N TYR A 85 -5.27 2.42 5.88
CA TYR A 85 -5.17 0.96 5.84
C TYR A 85 -3.72 0.47 5.93
N SER A 86 -2.73 1.37 5.79
CA SER A 86 -1.31 1.02 5.83
C SER A 86 -0.50 2.16 6.43
N ILE A 87 0.35 1.85 7.41
CA ILE A 87 1.28 2.79 8.04
C ILE A 87 2.70 2.27 7.83
N SER A 88 3.56 3.11 7.26
CA SER A 88 4.98 2.84 7.05
C SER A 88 5.79 3.87 7.83
N THR A 89 6.51 3.42 8.85
CA THR A 89 7.45 4.25 9.60
C THR A 89 8.73 4.39 8.79
N GLY A 90 9.25 5.60 8.64
CA GLY A 90 10.54 5.83 7.98
C GLY A 90 11.72 5.38 8.84
N LYS A 91 11.79 4.10 9.23
CA LYS A 91 12.94 3.55 9.97
C LYS A 91 13.90 2.86 9.01
N ALA A 92 15.10 3.43 8.92
CA ALA A 92 16.28 2.80 8.37
C ALA A 92 16.41 1.36 8.88
N LYS A 93 16.58 0.40 7.96
CA LYS A 93 17.05 -0.99 8.14
C LYS A 93 17.16 -1.46 9.61
N GLY A 94 16.05 -1.58 10.31
CA GLY A 94 15.98 -2.16 11.63
C GLY A 94 15.46 -3.58 11.47
N LYS A 95 16.33 -4.57 11.66
CA LYS A 95 16.03 -6.00 11.73
C LYS A 95 14.71 -6.24 12.48
N HIS A 96 13.67 -6.71 11.80
CA HIS A 96 12.58 -7.42 12.45
C HIS A 96 12.46 -8.80 11.82
N HIS A 97 13.08 -9.74 12.52
CA HIS A 97 12.73 -11.15 12.63
C HIS A 97 12.39 -11.84 11.31
N ALA A 98 13.44 -12.32 10.62
CA ALA A 98 13.32 -13.59 9.95
C ALA A 98 12.81 -14.58 11.00
N SER A 99 11.54 -14.97 10.89
CA SER A 99 11.07 -16.22 11.45
C SER A 99 11.95 -17.29 10.84
N LYS A 100 13.00 -17.68 11.59
CA LYS A 100 13.86 -18.81 11.28
C LYS A 100 12.93 -20.00 11.22
N ALA A 101 12.52 -20.35 10.00
CA ALA A 101 12.08 -21.68 9.65
C ALA A 101 13.27 -22.61 9.93
N ALA A 102 13.36 -23.09 11.17
CA ALA A 102 14.15 -24.26 11.49
C ALA A 102 13.23 -25.47 11.40
N SER A 103 12.90 -25.82 10.16
CA SER A 103 12.79 -27.22 9.80
C SER A 103 14.10 -27.91 10.21
N THR A 104 14.03 -29.21 10.47
CA THR A 104 15.12 -30.18 10.76
C THR A 104 15.28 -30.52 12.24
N ALA A 105 14.45 -31.46 12.72
CA ALA A 105 14.88 -32.39 13.76
C ALA A 105 15.70 -33.52 13.07
N PRO A 106 16.98 -33.73 13.42
CA PRO A 106 17.75 -34.86 12.91
C PRO A 106 17.67 -36.09 13.82
N ALA A 107 17.85 -37.25 13.19
CA ALA A 107 18.36 -38.51 13.73
C ALA A 107 17.45 -39.36 14.65
N ALA A 108 16.61 -40.20 14.01
CA ALA A 108 16.24 -41.48 14.59
C ALA A 108 17.48 -42.37 14.69
N SER A 109 17.79 -42.80 15.91
CA SER A 109 18.82 -43.80 16.21
C SER A 109 18.17 -45.18 16.25
N ARG A 110 18.70 -46.15 15.50
CA ARG A 110 18.87 -47.53 16.00
C ARG A 110 19.81 -48.35 15.11
N LYS A 111 20.70 -49.05 15.81
CA LYS A 111 21.84 -49.83 15.34
C LYS A 111 21.42 -51.14 14.66
N TYR A 112 22.36 -51.67 13.87
CA TYR A 112 22.46 -53.06 13.42
C TYR A 112 22.28 -54.07 14.56
#